data_AF-A0A521ADJ6-F1
#
_entry.id   AF-A0A521ADJ6-F1
#
_cell.length_a   1.000
_cell.length_b   1.000
_cell.length_c   1.000
_cell.angle_alpha   90.00
_cell.angle_beta   90.00
_cell.angle_gamma   90.00
#
_symmetry.space_group_name_H-M   'P 1'
#
loop_
_entity.id
_entity.type
_entity.pdbx_description
1 polymer ?
#
loop_
_entity_poly.entity_id
_entity_poly.type
_entity_poly.pdbx_seq_one_letter_code
_entity_poly.pdbx_strand_id
1 'polypeptide(L)'
;MKKLVLFGCLCATISISSCYTAKIAHGSLTVDSPVVKVNSKKNHALIDGLIPLNSGWEAKKYIGDRKDYVTKSQMTFVDGLLGVITLGIYTPTTTMFYVPLNDVSTK
;
A
#
# COMPACT_ATOMS: atom_id res chain seq x y z
N MET A 1 12.93 32.55 -13.66
CA MET A 1 13.45 31.17 -13.50
C MET A 1 13.67 30.79 -12.03
N LYS A 2 14.43 31.55 -11.23
CA LYS A 2 14.66 31.25 -9.79
C LYS A 2 13.39 31.03 -8.97
N LYS A 3 12.34 31.83 -9.19
CA LYS A 3 11.04 31.70 -8.49
C LYS A 3 10.24 30.45 -8.90
N LEU A 4 10.38 30.00 -10.16
CA LEU A 4 9.70 28.80 -10.66
C LEU A 4 10.39 27.52 -10.16
N VAL A 5 11.72 27.54 -10.07
CA VAL A 5 12.51 26.45 -9.47
C VAL A 5 12.26 26.35 -7.97
N LEU A 6 12.14 27.48 -7.26
CA LEU A 6 11.81 27.48 -5.83
C LEU A 6 10.41 26.91 -5.56
N PHE A 7 9.42 27.26 -6.40
CA PHE A 7 8.06 26.75 -6.29
C PHE A 7 7.98 25.25 -6.62
N GLY A 8 8.71 24.80 -7.65
CA GLY A 8 8.83 23.38 -7.99
C GLY A 8 9.46 22.54 -6.87
N CYS A 9 10.53 23.04 -6.23
CA CYS A 9 11.14 22.38 -5.08
C CYS A 9 10.19 22.31 -3.87
N LEU A 10 9.42 23.35 -3.60
CA LEU A 10 8.46 23.37 -2.49
C LEU A 10 7.35 22.33 -2.69
N CYS A 11 6.75 22.25 -3.89
CA CYS A 11 5.77 21.23 -4.23
C CYS A 11 6.34 19.81 -4.12
N ALA A 12 7.58 19.60 -4.57
CA ALA A 12 8.26 18.31 -4.46
C ALA A 12 8.45 17.85 -3.00
N THR A 13 8.72 18.77 -2.06
CA THR A 13 8.88 18.41 -0.64
C THR A 13 7.58 18.00 0.04
N ILE A 14 6.44 18.53 -0.40
CA ILE A 14 5.11 18.19 0.15
C ILE A 14 4.70 16.76 -0.26
N SER A 15 5.09 16.32 -1.46
CA SER A 15 4.76 15.00 -2.01
C SER A 15 5.54 13.83 -1.41
N ILE A 16 6.53 14.05 -0.53
CA ILE A 16 7.40 12.98 0.02
C ILE A 16 6.93 12.49 1.41
N SER A 17 5.96 13.15 2.04
CA SER A 17 5.52 12.76 3.37
C SER A 17 4.67 11.49 3.35
N SER A 18 5.23 10.41 3.87
CA SER A 18 4.75 9.08 4.34
C SER A 18 3.26 8.65 4.34
N CYS A 19 2.28 9.47 4.00
CA CYS A 19 0.83 9.24 4.03
C CYS A 19 0.33 8.12 3.11
N TYR A 20 1.23 7.45 2.40
CA TYR A 20 0.93 6.46 1.39
C TYR A 20 0.96 5.02 1.90
N THR A 21 1.27 4.82 3.18
CA THR A 21 1.34 3.49 3.79
C THR A 21 0.33 3.36 4.93
N ALA A 22 -0.56 2.38 4.82
CA ALA A 22 -1.49 1.98 5.88
C ALA A 22 -1.21 0.54 6.30
N LYS A 23 -0.97 0.31 7.60
CA LYS A 23 -0.87 -1.03 8.20
C LYS A 23 -2.12 -1.29 9.05
N ILE A 24 -2.76 -2.44 8.82
CA ILE A 24 -3.95 -2.86 9.56
C ILE A 24 -3.68 -4.28 10.08
N ALA A 25 -3.77 -4.46 11.40
CA ALA A 25 -3.70 -5.76 12.03
C ALA A 25 -5.11 -6.36 12.16
N HIS A 26 -5.22 -7.66 11.87
CA HIS A 26 -6.46 -8.43 11.96
C HIS A 26 -6.29 -9.56 12.96
N GLY A 27 -7.39 -9.90 13.66
CA GLY A 27 -7.41 -10.93 14.69
C GLY A 27 -6.82 -10.44 16.00
N SER A 28 -5.95 -11.24 16.61
CA SER A 28 -5.32 -10.95 17.90
C SER A 28 -3.95 -10.27 17.79
N LEU A 29 -3.53 -9.87 16.58
CA LEU A 29 -2.26 -9.19 16.35
C LEU A 29 -2.32 -7.70 16.62
N THR A 30 -1.20 -7.15 17.06
CA THR A 30 -0.93 -5.70 17.09
C THR A 30 -0.13 -5.28 15.87
N VAL A 31 -0.13 -3.99 15.54
CA VAL A 31 0.62 -3.43 14.38
C VAL A 31 2.14 -3.65 14.49
N ASP A 32 2.63 -3.80 15.73
CA ASP A 32 4.04 -4.00 16.09
C ASP A 32 4.40 -5.48 16.30
N SER A 33 3.44 -6.40 16.15
CA SER A 33 3.70 -7.82 16.26
C SER A 33 4.73 -8.28 15.21
N PRO A 34 5.61 -9.23 15.54
CA PRO A 34 6.62 -9.70 14.61
C PRO A 34 5.97 -10.57 13.52
N VAL A 35 5.96 -10.05 12.29
CA VAL A 35 5.26 -10.63 11.16
C VAL A 35 6.16 -10.74 9.92
N VAL A 36 5.91 -11.74 9.08
CA VAL A 36 6.65 -12.01 7.83
C VAL A 36 5.75 -11.80 6.63
N LYS A 37 6.28 -11.13 5.61
CA LYS A 37 5.59 -10.95 4.34
C LYS A 37 5.46 -12.30 3.62
N VAL A 38 4.24 -12.74 3.37
CA VAL A 38 3.96 -13.99 2.64
C VAL A 38 3.55 -13.74 1.20
N ASN A 39 2.89 -12.60 0.92
CA ASN A 39 2.37 -12.32 -0.41
C ASN A 39 2.19 -10.82 -0.65
N SER A 40 2.00 -10.43 -1.91
CA SER A 40 1.64 -9.06 -2.28
C SER A 40 0.82 -9.01 -3.56
N LYS A 41 -0.15 -8.10 -3.60
CA LYS A 41 -1.04 -7.86 -4.72
C LYS A 41 -1.08 -6.37 -5.06
N LYS A 42 -0.97 -6.05 -6.35
CA LYS A 42 -1.26 -4.71 -6.87
C LYS A 42 -2.78 -4.53 -6.99
N ASN A 43 -3.27 -3.41 -6.49
CA ASN A 43 -4.64 -2.95 -6.60
C ASN A 43 -4.70 -1.77 -7.56
N HIS A 44 -5.56 -1.89 -8.54
CA HIS A 44 -5.76 -0.87 -9.56
C HIS A 44 -6.97 -0.05 -9.15
N ALA A 45 -6.77 1.26 -9.03
CA ALA A 45 -7.85 2.18 -8.73
C ALA A 45 -7.78 3.37 -9.69
N LEU A 46 -8.98 3.86 -10.05
CA LEU A 46 -9.16 5.06 -10.84
C LEU A 46 -9.59 6.23 -9.97
N ILE A 47 -9.38 7.43 -10.51
CA ILE A 47 -9.80 8.70 -9.91
C ILE A 47 -9.27 8.80 -8.48
N ASP A 48 -7.95 8.86 -8.37
CA ASP A 48 -7.21 8.97 -7.11
C ASP A 48 -7.61 7.97 -6.01
N GLY A 49 -8.03 6.75 -6.41
CA GLY A 49 -8.42 5.70 -5.47
C GLY A 49 -9.93 5.56 -5.23
N LEU A 50 -10.76 6.43 -5.81
CA LEU A 50 -12.21 6.44 -5.59
C LEU A 50 -12.91 5.22 -6.19
N ILE A 51 -12.49 4.80 -7.39
CA ILE A 51 -13.12 3.70 -8.12
C ILE A 51 -12.16 2.52 -8.21
N PRO A 52 -12.36 1.43 -7.46
CA PRO A 52 -11.55 0.22 -7.62
C PRO A 52 -11.86 -0.46 -8.95
N LEU A 53 -10.81 -0.76 -9.74
CA LEU A 53 -10.93 -1.50 -11.00
C LEU A 53 -10.96 -3.01 -10.80
N ASN A 54 -10.38 -3.49 -9.69
CA ASN A 54 -10.49 -4.88 -9.30
C ASN A 54 -11.66 -5.07 -8.33
N SER A 55 -12.22 -6.28 -8.30
CA SER A 55 -13.34 -6.68 -7.42
C SER A 55 -12.98 -6.71 -5.93
N GLY A 56 -11.94 -5.98 -5.51
CA GLY A 56 -11.26 -6.17 -4.24
C GLY A 56 -10.37 -7.42 -4.24
N TRP A 57 -9.69 -7.65 -3.12
CA TRP A 57 -8.90 -8.85 -2.87
C TRP A 57 -9.54 -9.61 -1.71
N GLU A 58 -9.56 -10.93 -1.80
CA GLU A 58 -9.97 -11.79 -0.68
C GLU A 58 -8.73 -12.21 0.09
N ALA A 59 -8.63 -11.83 1.37
CA ALA A 59 -7.50 -12.17 2.24
C ALA A 59 -7.15 -13.66 2.17
N LYS A 60 -8.20 -14.51 2.21
CA LYS A 60 -8.12 -15.97 2.20
C LYS A 60 -7.26 -16.52 1.05
N LYS A 61 -7.30 -15.90 -0.13
CA LYS A 61 -6.50 -16.32 -1.30
C LYS A 61 -4.99 -16.12 -1.11
N TYR A 62 -4.59 -15.20 -0.23
CA TYR A 62 -3.19 -14.82 -0.02
C TYR A 62 -2.61 -15.33 1.30
N ILE A 63 -3.46 -15.57 2.30
CA ILE A 63 -3.05 -16.00 3.65
C ILE A 63 -3.61 -17.38 4.05
N GLY A 64 -4.50 -17.99 3.25
CA GLY A 64 -5.19 -19.23 3.58
C GLY A 64 -6.29 -19.03 4.63
N ASP A 65 -6.52 -20.04 5.46
CA ASP A 65 -7.51 -20.02 6.55
C ASP A 65 -7.01 -19.33 7.85
N ARG A 66 -5.89 -18.61 7.79
CA ARG A 66 -5.32 -17.91 8.96
C ARG A 66 -6.23 -16.77 9.40
N LYS A 67 -6.46 -16.66 10.72
CA LYS A 67 -7.26 -15.57 11.30
C LYS A 67 -6.41 -14.36 11.67
N ASP A 68 -5.16 -14.61 12.05
CA ASP A 68 -4.20 -13.60 12.48
C ASP A 68 -3.29 -13.21 11.30
N TYR A 69 -3.44 -11.98 10.83
CA TYR A 69 -2.62 -11.45 9.73
C TYR A 69 -2.57 -9.92 9.77
N VAL A 70 -1.56 -9.35 9.12
CA VAL A 70 -1.41 -7.90 8.95
C VAL A 70 -1.45 -7.57 7.47
N THR A 71 -2.26 -6.59 7.09
CA THR A 71 -2.26 -6.02 5.74
C THR A 71 -1.54 -4.69 5.75
N LYS A 72 -0.62 -4.52 4.79
CA LYS A 72 0.05 -3.24 4.56
C LYS A 72 -0.26 -2.77 3.15
N SER A 73 -1.10 -1.76 3.03
CA SER A 73 -1.29 -1.05 1.77
C SER A 73 -0.19 0.00 1.65
N GLN A 74 0.48 0.06 0.50
CA GLN A 74 1.50 1.07 0.21
C GLN A 74 1.30 1.63 -1.21
N MET A 75 1.40 2.93 -1.35
CA MET A 75 1.65 3.58 -2.64
C MET A 75 3.13 3.94 -2.74
N THR A 76 3.78 3.50 -3.82
CA THR A 76 5.20 3.81 -4.06
C THR A 76 5.34 5.16 -4.75
N PHE A 77 6.55 5.73 -4.75
CA PHE A 77 6.84 6.94 -5.52
C PHE A 77 6.49 6.77 -7.01
N VAL A 78 6.79 5.61 -7.59
CA VAL A 78 6.48 5.32 -9.01
C VAL A 78 4.97 5.28 -9.24
N ASP A 79 4.22 4.69 -8.30
CA ASP A 79 2.75 4.67 -8.37
C ASP A 79 2.18 6.11 -8.31
N GLY A 80 2.71 6.96 -7.41
CA GLY A 80 2.32 8.37 -7.32
C GLY A 80 2.71 9.18 -8.55
N LEU A 81 3.91 8.98 -9.10
CA LEU A 81 4.36 9.60 -10.34
C LEU A 81 3.45 9.22 -11.51
N LEU A 82 3.02 7.96 -11.57
CA LEU A 82 2.07 7.51 -12.58
C LEU A 82 0.70 8.18 -12.41
N GLY A 83 0.26 8.37 -11.17
CA GLY A 83 -0.90 9.21 -10.86
C GLY A 83 -0.75 10.62 -11.45
N VAL A 84 0.38 11.29 -11.25
CA VAL A 84 0.61 12.64 -11.80
C VAL A 84 0.61 12.65 -13.33
N ILE A 85 1.30 11.69 -13.96
CA ILE A 85 1.37 11.58 -15.44
C ILE A 85 -0.03 11.33 -16.03
N THR A 86 -0.86 10.56 -15.32
CA THR A 86 -2.24 10.27 -15.73
C THR A 86 -3.26 11.29 -15.22
N LEU A 87 -2.81 12.44 -14.70
CA LEU A 87 -3.66 13.49 -14.14
C LEU A 87 -4.62 13.01 -13.04
N GLY A 88 -4.19 12.03 -12.23
CA GLY A 88 -4.95 11.42 -11.14
C GLY A 88 -5.98 10.39 -11.61
N ILE A 89 -6.05 10.09 -12.91
CA ILE A 89 -7.00 9.10 -13.44
C ILE A 89 -6.61 7.69 -12.98
N TYR A 90 -5.33 7.36 -12.88
CA TYR A 90 -4.88 6.02 -12.51
C TYR A 90 -3.85 6.06 -11.38
N THR A 91 -4.26 5.60 -10.21
CA THR A 91 -3.45 5.62 -8.97
C THR A 91 -3.35 4.20 -8.41
N PRO A 92 -2.37 3.39 -8.86
CA PRO A 92 -2.20 2.03 -8.36
C PRO A 92 -1.67 2.00 -6.92
N THR A 93 -2.12 1.02 -6.13
CA THR A 93 -1.59 0.77 -4.79
C THR A 93 -1.16 -0.69 -4.65
N THR A 94 -0.34 -1.01 -3.66
CA THR A 94 0.15 -2.38 -3.42
C THR A 94 -0.25 -2.82 -2.02
N THR A 95 -1.08 -3.86 -1.92
CA THR A 95 -1.36 -4.51 -0.63
C THR A 95 -0.42 -5.68 -0.43
N MET A 96 0.28 -5.67 0.69
CA MET A 96 1.13 -6.77 1.14
C MET A 96 0.47 -7.46 2.32
N PHE A 97 0.63 -8.78 2.36
CA PHE A 97 0.07 -9.65 3.38
C PHE A 97 1.19 -10.20 4.24
N TYR A 98 1.02 -10.10 5.55
CA TYR A 98 1.96 -10.59 6.54
C TYR A 98 1.25 -11.54 7.49
N VAL A 99 1.96 -12.58 7.93
CA VAL A 99 1.50 -13.54 8.93
C VAL A 99 2.48 -13.57 10.10
N PRO A 100 2.07 -14.03 11.30
CA PRO A 100 2.96 -14.15 12.46
C PRO A 100 4.16 -15.04 12.15
N LEU A 101 5.33 -14.72 12.70
CA LEU A 101 6.52 -15.60 12.59
C LEU A 101 6.24 -17.03 13.04
N ASN A 102 5.44 -17.19 14.10
CA ASN A 102 5.06 -18.48 14.68
C ASN A 102 4.31 -19.38 13.69
N ASP A 103 3.59 -18.80 12.72
CA ASP A 103 2.82 -19.55 11.72
C ASP A 103 3.66 -19.99 10.51
N VAL A 104 4.86 -19.44 10.37
CA VAL A 104 5.80 -19.77 9.29
C VAL A 104 6.81 -20.82 9.73
N SER A 105 7.18 -20.83 11.02
CA SER A 105 8.18 -21.75 11.57
C SER A 105 7.67 -23.19 11.79
N THR A 106 6.36 -23.42 11.71
CA THR A 106 5.73 -24.72 11.99
C THR A 106 5.51 -25.58 10.73
N LYS A 107 6.23 -25.28 9.63
CA LYS A 107 6.21 -26.07 8.40
C LYS A 107 7.56 -26.69 8.11
#